data_AF-A0A6G7Y9R4-F1
#
_entry.id   AF-A0A6G7Y9R4-F1
#
_cell.length_a   1.000
_cell.length_b   1.000
_cell.length_c   1.000
_cell.angle_alpha   90.00
_cell.angle_beta   90.00
_cell.angle_gamma   90.00
#
_symmetry.space_group_name_H-M   'P 1'
#
loop_
_entity.id
_entity.type
_entity.pdbx_description
1 polymer ?
#
loop_
_entity_poly.entity_id
_entity_poly.type
_entity_poly.pdbx_seq_one_letter_code
_entity_poly.pdbx_strand_id
1 'polypeptide(L)'
;MPDHPASTPVRLGALLWLLLPLTVAAEVVAAAAWPGYDPFALTISDLGATTCVTLDYPAGPVDVCSPRHALVNASFVAGGLALGTGALLLRPTLGTGGSATAALVLFLLAGASWGAAGVVPVDADLTLHAALAFPAFCAQSAALVVLGRSRDRFGFGTLRVGLLTLLATIATLVFAGSGYLGGLERLAQYPVLAWLAWHGVRTLRASADA
;
A
#
# COMPACT_ATOMS: atom_id res chain seq x y z
N MET A 1 26.83 15.39 9.24
CA MET A 1 27.02 14.53 8.06
C MET A 1 27.18 15.49 6.90
N PRO A 2 28.29 15.47 6.13
CA PRO A 2 28.49 16.48 5.09
C PRO A 2 27.36 16.38 4.06
N ASP A 3 26.80 17.54 3.72
CA ASP A 3 25.68 17.73 2.80
C ASP A 3 26.12 17.41 1.37
N HIS A 4 26.10 16.13 1.01
CA HIS A 4 26.24 15.72 -0.37
C HIS A 4 24.85 15.59 -1.00
N PRO A 5 24.65 16.13 -2.22
CA PRO A 5 23.37 15.97 -2.92
C PRO A 5 23.06 14.48 -3.06
N ALA A 6 21.78 14.13 -2.92
CA ALA A 6 21.39 12.74 -2.95
C ALA A 6 21.80 12.08 -4.28
N SER A 7 22.31 10.85 -4.17
CA SER A 7 22.69 10.07 -5.34
C SER A 7 21.49 9.81 -6.27
N THR A 8 21.75 9.62 -7.57
CA THR A 8 20.71 9.29 -8.56
C THR A 8 19.77 8.15 -8.10
N PRO A 9 20.27 7.03 -7.53
CA PRO A 9 19.41 6.00 -6.95
C PRO A 9 18.42 6.53 -5.91
N VAL A 10 18.87 7.37 -4.97
CA VAL A 10 18.01 7.92 -3.92
C VAL A 10 16.91 8.82 -4.50
N ARG A 11 17.24 9.65 -5.49
CA ARG A 11 16.24 10.48 -6.19
C ARG A 11 15.20 9.64 -6.92
N LEU A 12 15.62 8.57 -7.59
CA LEU A 12 14.70 7.64 -8.26
C LEU A 12 13.81 6.91 -7.25
N GLY A 13 14.36 6.44 -6.13
CA GLY A 13 13.59 5.80 -5.07
C GLY A 13 12.54 6.76 -4.46
N ALA A 14 12.92 8.02 -4.25
CA ALA A 14 12.01 9.05 -3.77
C ALA A 14 10.88 9.35 -4.76
N LEU A 15 11.17 9.37 -6.08
CA LEU A 15 10.15 9.50 -7.12
C LEU A 15 9.20 8.30 -7.14
N LEU A 16 9.72 7.07 -7.02
CA LEU A 16 8.87 5.87 -6.96
C LEU A 16 7.89 5.93 -5.79
N TRP A 17 8.36 6.31 -4.59
CA TRP A 17 7.48 6.48 -3.44
C TRP A 17 6.52 7.67 -3.59
N LEU A 18 6.94 8.78 -4.22
CA LEU A 18 6.07 9.91 -4.53
C LEU A 18 4.90 9.53 -5.44
N LEU A 19 5.10 8.57 -6.34
CA LEU A 19 4.09 8.13 -7.31
C LEU A 19 3.14 7.06 -6.75
N LEU A 20 3.38 6.51 -5.55
CA LEU A 20 2.49 5.52 -4.92
C LEU A 20 1.01 5.94 -4.87
N PRO A 21 0.63 7.20 -4.58
CA PRO A 21 -0.78 7.62 -4.58
C PRO A 21 -1.49 7.49 -5.94
N LEU A 22 -0.77 7.22 -7.03
CA LEU A 22 -1.40 6.91 -8.32
C LEU A 22 -2.20 5.60 -8.29
N THR A 23 -1.92 4.68 -7.36
CA THR A 23 -2.77 3.48 -7.16
C THR A 23 -4.16 3.87 -6.64
N VAL A 24 -4.22 4.82 -5.69
CA VAL A 24 -5.50 5.39 -5.21
C VAL A 24 -6.24 6.11 -6.34
N ALA A 25 -5.53 6.84 -7.20
CA ALA A 25 -6.14 7.47 -8.37
C ALA A 25 -6.74 6.43 -9.34
N ALA A 26 -6.05 5.32 -9.57
CA ALA A 26 -6.55 4.21 -10.37
C ALA A 26 -7.82 3.58 -9.77
N GLU A 27 -7.84 3.37 -8.45
CA GLU A 27 -9.03 2.89 -7.72
C GLU A 27 -10.21 3.85 -7.86
N VAL A 28 -9.99 5.16 -7.67
CA VAL A 28 -11.05 6.18 -7.78
C VAL A 28 -11.63 6.21 -9.20
N VAL A 29 -10.78 6.11 -10.23
CA VAL A 29 -11.22 6.06 -11.63
C VAL A 29 -12.05 4.80 -11.89
N ALA A 30 -11.67 3.65 -11.33
CA ALA A 30 -12.41 2.41 -11.48
C ALA A 30 -13.75 2.43 -10.74
N ALA A 31 -13.76 2.91 -9.49
CA ALA A 31 -14.97 3.09 -8.69
C ALA A 31 -15.96 4.03 -9.38
N ALA A 32 -15.49 5.15 -9.93
CA ALA A 32 -16.34 6.09 -10.67
C ALA A 32 -16.94 5.49 -11.96
N ALA A 33 -16.31 4.45 -12.51
CA ALA A 33 -16.81 3.75 -13.69
C ALA A 33 -17.79 2.61 -13.36
N TRP A 34 -17.96 2.24 -12.08
CA TRP A 34 -18.84 1.17 -11.65
C TRP A 34 -20.12 1.74 -10.99
N PRO A 35 -21.28 1.70 -11.67
CA PRO A 35 -22.54 2.17 -11.11
C PRO A 35 -22.93 1.42 -9.84
N GLY A 36 -23.25 2.16 -8.77
CA GLY A 36 -23.66 1.58 -7.49
C GLY A 36 -22.53 1.09 -6.60
N TYR A 37 -21.27 1.34 -6.96
CA TYR A 37 -20.12 1.02 -6.12
C TYR A 37 -20.15 1.79 -4.78
N ASP A 38 -20.11 1.06 -3.66
CA ASP A 38 -19.97 1.63 -2.32
C ASP A 38 -18.54 1.39 -1.80
N PRO A 39 -17.71 2.43 -1.65
CA PRO A 39 -16.32 2.29 -1.17
C PRO A 39 -16.21 1.94 0.33
N PHE A 40 -17.29 2.02 1.10
CA PHE A 40 -17.28 1.59 2.50
C PHE A 40 -17.60 0.11 2.62
N ALA A 41 -18.56 -0.38 1.84
CA ALA A 41 -18.95 -1.79 1.84
C ALA A 41 -17.99 -2.66 1.01
N LEU A 42 -17.64 -2.23 -0.20
CA LEU A 42 -16.86 -3.02 -1.16
C LEU A 42 -15.36 -2.83 -0.96
N THR A 43 -14.66 -3.95 -1.00
CA THR A 43 -13.21 -4.03 -0.85
C THR A 43 -12.49 -3.26 -1.97
N ILE A 44 -11.24 -2.90 -1.71
CA ILE A 44 -10.34 -2.39 -2.76
C ILE A 44 -10.16 -3.48 -3.84
N SER A 45 -10.04 -4.73 -3.42
CA SER A 45 -9.87 -5.89 -4.29
C SER A 45 -11.04 -6.15 -5.25
N ASP A 46 -12.28 -5.80 -4.87
CA ASP A 46 -13.46 -5.92 -5.75
C ASP A 46 -13.31 -5.11 -7.05
N LEU A 47 -12.59 -3.99 -6.99
CA LEU A 47 -12.28 -3.20 -8.19
C LEU A 47 -11.34 -3.93 -9.15
N GLY A 48 -10.67 -5.00 -8.71
CA GLY A 48 -9.82 -5.87 -9.53
C GLY A 48 -10.54 -7.03 -10.21
N ALA A 49 -11.85 -7.22 -9.97
CA ALA A 49 -12.63 -8.32 -10.54
C ALA A 49 -12.72 -8.20 -12.07
N THR A 50 -12.31 -9.26 -12.79
CA THR A 50 -12.24 -9.29 -14.26
C THR A 50 -13.56 -9.63 -14.94
N THR A 51 -14.49 -10.23 -14.21
CA THR A 51 -15.81 -10.64 -14.67
C THR A 51 -16.88 -10.09 -13.74
N CYS A 52 -18.13 -10.09 -14.22
CA CYS A 52 -19.27 -9.73 -13.39
C CYS A 52 -19.85 -11.00 -12.75
N VAL A 53 -19.65 -11.17 -11.45
CA VAL A 53 -19.92 -12.42 -10.71
C VAL A 53 -20.27 -12.12 -9.26
N THR A 54 -20.93 -13.06 -8.58
CA THR A 54 -21.14 -13.00 -7.13
C THR A 54 -20.01 -13.76 -6.43
N LEU A 55 -19.29 -13.10 -5.53
CA LEU A 55 -18.22 -13.67 -4.72
C LEU A 55 -18.73 -14.04 -3.33
N ASP A 56 -18.38 -15.24 -2.86
CA ASP A 56 -18.77 -15.73 -1.54
C ASP A 56 -17.78 -15.26 -0.45
N TYR A 57 -17.95 -14.03 0.04
CA TYR A 57 -17.18 -13.52 1.17
C TYR A 57 -17.66 -14.11 2.51
N PRO A 58 -16.82 -14.10 3.56
CA PRO A 58 -17.24 -14.47 4.91
C PRO A 58 -18.40 -13.63 5.47
N ALA A 59 -18.54 -12.38 5.01
CA ALA A 59 -19.64 -11.47 5.38
C ALA A 59 -20.96 -11.79 4.66
N GLY A 60 -20.94 -12.60 3.60
CA GLY A 60 -22.06 -12.86 2.70
C GLY A 60 -21.67 -12.66 1.23
N PRO A 61 -22.56 -13.04 0.30
CA PRO A 61 -22.32 -12.89 -1.12
C PRO A 61 -22.23 -11.41 -1.52
N VAL A 62 -21.29 -11.08 -2.41
CA VAL A 62 -21.04 -9.73 -2.94
C VAL A 62 -21.02 -9.78 -4.47
N ASP A 63 -21.87 -8.99 -5.11
CA ASP A 63 -21.85 -8.83 -6.56
C ASP A 63 -20.73 -7.87 -6.98
N VAL A 64 -19.79 -8.36 -7.79
CA VAL A 64 -18.68 -7.58 -8.33
C VAL A 64 -18.79 -7.41 -9.83
N CYS A 65 -18.46 -6.23 -10.35
CA CYS A 65 -18.49 -5.95 -11.79
C CYS A 65 -17.68 -4.67 -12.09
N SER A 66 -16.34 -4.78 -12.15
CA SER A 66 -15.44 -3.62 -12.30
C SER A 66 -15.06 -3.35 -13.76
N PRO A 67 -15.57 -2.29 -14.42
CA PRO A 67 -15.31 -2.06 -15.85
C PRO A 67 -13.88 -1.63 -16.16
N ARG A 68 -13.13 -1.21 -15.14
CA ARG A 68 -11.74 -0.72 -15.24
C ARG A 68 -10.77 -1.59 -14.43
N HIS A 69 -11.10 -2.86 -14.22
CA HIS A 69 -10.28 -3.81 -13.47
C HIS A 69 -8.81 -3.85 -13.92
N ALA A 70 -8.55 -3.75 -15.23
CA ALA A 70 -7.20 -3.77 -15.77
C ALA A 70 -6.35 -2.60 -15.25
N LEU A 71 -6.95 -1.41 -15.07
CA LEU A 71 -6.27 -0.25 -14.51
C LEU A 71 -5.90 -0.49 -13.04
N VAL A 72 -6.81 -1.06 -12.25
CA VAL A 72 -6.58 -1.35 -10.83
C VAL A 72 -5.51 -2.42 -10.66
N ASN A 73 -5.66 -3.56 -11.33
CA ASN A 73 -4.73 -4.68 -11.26
C ASN A 73 -3.31 -4.26 -11.72
N ALA A 74 -3.20 -3.52 -12.84
CA ALA A 74 -1.92 -2.98 -13.28
C ALA A 74 -1.33 -1.97 -12.28
N SER A 75 -2.18 -1.15 -11.64
CA SER A 75 -1.72 -0.23 -10.59
C SER A 75 -1.19 -0.97 -9.37
N PHE A 76 -1.74 -2.13 -9.02
CA PHE A 76 -1.23 -2.93 -7.90
C PHE A 76 0.14 -3.53 -8.21
N VAL A 77 0.33 -4.03 -9.44
CA VAL A 77 1.64 -4.48 -9.91
C VAL A 77 2.67 -3.34 -9.92
N ALA A 78 2.33 -2.21 -10.53
CA ALA A 78 3.21 -1.06 -10.60
C ALA A 78 3.51 -0.47 -9.21
N GLY A 79 2.50 -0.38 -8.33
CA GLY A 79 2.62 0.08 -6.96
C GLY A 79 3.48 -0.84 -6.10
N GLY A 80 3.33 -2.15 -6.25
CA GLY A 80 4.17 -3.14 -5.58
C GLY A 80 5.65 -3.04 -5.98
N LEU A 81 5.93 -2.88 -7.28
CA LEU A 81 7.27 -2.62 -7.79
C LEU A 81 7.83 -1.29 -7.26
N ALA A 82 7.05 -0.21 -7.32
CA ALA A 82 7.45 1.10 -6.83
C ALA A 82 7.74 1.10 -5.33
N LEU A 83 6.94 0.38 -4.54
CA LEU A 83 7.13 0.23 -3.10
C LEU A 83 8.45 -0.48 -2.78
N GLY A 84 8.66 -1.67 -3.34
CA GLY A 84 9.82 -2.51 -3.08
C GLY A 84 11.12 -1.91 -3.65
N THR A 85 11.12 -1.51 -4.92
CA THR A 85 12.28 -0.88 -5.55
C THR A 85 12.57 0.48 -4.92
N GLY A 86 11.54 1.27 -4.60
CA GLY A 86 11.71 2.53 -3.88
C GLY A 86 12.40 2.32 -2.53
N ALA A 87 11.99 1.29 -1.77
CA ALA A 87 12.61 0.96 -0.48
C ALA A 87 14.09 0.56 -0.62
N LEU A 88 14.44 -0.24 -1.64
CA LEU A 88 15.82 -0.62 -1.94
C LEU A 88 16.69 0.60 -2.23
N LEU A 89 16.20 1.48 -3.10
CA LEU A 89 16.91 2.68 -3.52
C LEU A 89 17.02 3.72 -2.39
N LEU A 90 16.01 3.78 -1.51
CA LEU A 90 15.98 4.62 -0.32
C LEU A 90 16.64 3.98 0.90
N ARG A 91 17.26 2.80 0.77
CA ARG A 91 17.93 2.13 1.90
C ARG A 91 18.88 3.03 2.70
N PRO A 92 19.65 3.95 2.10
CA PRO A 92 20.48 4.89 2.86
C PRO A 92 19.69 5.88 3.74
N THR A 93 18.44 6.20 3.39
CA THR A 93 17.59 7.14 4.12
C THR A 93 16.76 6.48 5.22
N LEU A 94 16.67 5.15 5.25
CA LEU A 94 15.96 4.38 6.28
C LEU A 94 16.74 4.28 7.62
N GLY A 95 17.94 4.83 7.68
CA GLY A 95 18.83 4.75 8.84
C GLY A 95 19.75 3.52 8.82
N THR A 96 20.33 3.20 9.98
CA THR A 96 21.34 2.14 10.13
C THR A 96 20.88 1.05 11.11
N GLY A 97 21.55 -0.11 11.08
CA GLY A 97 21.28 -1.22 11.99
C GLY A 97 20.08 -2.10 11.61
N GLY A 98 19.67 -2.95 12.56
CA GLY A 98 18.68 -4.01 12.35
C GLY A 98 17.28 -3.49 11.99
N SER A 99 16.83 -2.39 12.59
CA SER A 99 15.52 -1.80 12.29
C SER A 99 15.40 -1.34 10.84
N ALA A 100 16.44 -0.71 10.29
CA ALA A 100 16.45 -0.28 8.89
C ALA A 100 16.41 -1.48 7.93
N THR A 101 17.15 -2.55 8.25
CA THR A 101 17.11 -3.80 7.47
C THR A 101 15.75 -4.49 7.57
N ALA A 102 15.16 -4.57 8.76
CA ALA A 102 13.83 -5.14 8.95
C ALA A 102 12.76 -4.35 8.18
N ALA A 103 12.77 -3.02 8.26
CA ALA A 103 11.85 -2.18 7.49
C ALA A 103 12.00 -2.38 5.98
N LEU A 104 13.24 -2.48 5.47
CA LEU A 104 13.48 -2.79 4.06
C LEU A 104 12.86 -4.13 3.66
N VAL A 105 13.13 -5.21 4.42
CA VAL A 105 12.59 -6.54 4.13
C VAL A 105 11.06 -6.51 4.15
N LEU A 106 10.45 -5.83 5.12
CA LEU A 106 9.01 -5.69 5.21
C LEU A 106 8.42 -4.93 4.01
N PHE A 107 9.06 -3.86 3.53
CA PHE A 107 8.61 -3.17 2.31
C PHE A 107 8.77 -4.02 1.05
N LEU A 108 9.83 -4.85 0.96
CA LEU A 108 9.99 -5.80 -0.14
C LEU A 108 8.88 -6.85 -0.14
N LEU A 109 8.56 -7.41 1.03
CA LEU A 109 7.46 -8.36 1.19
C LEU A 109 6.12 -7.71 0.84
N ALA A 110 5.88 -6.47 1.30
CA ALA A 110 4.67 -5.73 0.96
C ALA A 110 4.56 -5.46 -0.55
N GLY A 111 5.67 -5.06 -1.19
CA GLY A 111 5.71 -4.82 -2.64
C GLY A 111 5.43 -6.08 -3.45
N ALA A 112 6.02 -7.21 -3.06
CA ALA A 112 5.75 -8.51 -3.69
C ALA A 112 4.29 -8.94 -3.51
N SER A 113 3.72 -8.74 -2.33
CA SER A 113 2.33 -9.04 -2.00
C SER A 113 1.34 -8.19 -2.81
N TRP A 114 1.57 -6.87 -2.91
CA TRP A 114 0.82 -5.98 -3.79
C TRP A 114 0.86 -6.45 -5.25
N GLY A 115 2.06 -6.76 -5.76
CA GLY A 115 2.22 -7.20 -7.13
C GLY A 115 1.52 -8.53 -7.41
N ALA A 116 1.61 -9.48 -6.49
CA ALA A 116 0.95 -10.77 -6.61
C ALA A 116 -0.59 -10.64 -6.60
N ALA A 117 -1.14 -9.78 -5.73
CA ALA A 117 -2.57 -9.49 -5.71
C ALA A 117 -3.07 -8.80 -7.00
N GLY A 118 -2.23 -7.98 -7.64
CA GLY A 118 -2.54 -7.40 -8.94
C GLY A 118 -2.50 -8.42 -10.09
N VAL A 119 -1.72 -9.50 -9.96
CA VAL A 119 -1.60 -10.56 -10.97
C VAL A 119 -2.73 -11.59 -10.86
N VAL A 120 -3.22 -11.86 -9.65
CA VAL A 120 -4.29 -12.83 -9.39
C VAL A 120 -5.58 -12.06 -9.11
N PRO A 121 -6.50 -11.89 -10.08
CA PRO A 121 -7.77 -11.22 -9.83
C PRO A 121 -8.59 -11.88 -8.72
N VAL A 122 -9.38 -11.07 -8.02
CA VAL A 122 -10.17 -11.54 -6.87
C VAL A 122 -11.22 -12.60 -7.25
N ASP A 123 -11.76 -12.51 -8.47
CA ASP A 123 -12.75 -13.43 -9.04
C ASP A 123 -12.14 -14.67 -9.71
N ALA A 124 -10.81 -14.72 -9.88
CA ALA A 124 -10.13 -15.90 -10.40
C ALA A 124 -9.94 -16.97 -9.31
N ASP A 125 -9.51 -16.55 -8.13
CA ASP A 125 -9.42 -17.38 -6.92
C ASP A 125 -9.40 -16.46 -5.70
N LEU A 126 -10.55 -16.35 -5.02
CA LEU A 126 -10.73 -15.48 -3.86
C LEU A 126 -9.77 -15.82 -2.71
N THR A 127 -9.52 -17.12 -2.49
CA THR A 127 -8.67 -17.57 -1.36
C THR A 127 -7.21 -17.26 -1.64
N LEU A 128 -6.74 -17.59 -2.85
CA LEU A 128 -5.38 -17.28 -3.27
C LEU A 128 -5.15 -15.76 -3.32
N HIS A 129 -6.10 -14.99 -3.85
CA HIS A 129 -6.04 -13.53 -3.86
C HIS A 129 -5.88 -12.98 -2.43
N ALA A 130 -6.73 -13.41 -1.50
CA ALA A 130 -6.66 -12.98 -0.11
C ALA A 130 -5.31 -13.36 0.55
N ALA A 131 -4.82 -14.58 0.31
CA ALA A 131 -3.53 -15.04 0.82
C ALA A 131 -2.34 -14.24 0.26
N LEU A 132 -2.43 -13.78 -0.99
CA LEU A 132 -1.41 -12.96 -1.64
C LEU A 132 -1.51 -11.48 -1.27
N ALA A 133 -2.71 -10.95 -1.03
CA ALA A 133 -2.95 -9.53 -0.72
C ALA A 133 -2.70 -9.20 0.76
N PHE A 134 -3.14 -10.07 1.67
CA PHE A 134 -3.09 -9.80 3.11
C PHE A 134 -1.68 -9.51 3.67
N PRO A 135 -0.59 -10.18 3.22
CA PRO A 135 0.75 -9.87 3.69
C PRO A 135 1.16 -8.40 3.50
N ALA A 136 0.66 -7.71 2.47
CA ALA A 136 0.93 -6.28 2.23
C ALA A 136 0.46 -5.42 3.40
N PHE A 137 -0.79 -5.61 3.84
CA PHE A 137 -1.42 -4.87 4.94
C PHE A 137 -0.59 -4.94 6.22
N CYS A 138 -0.14 -6.14 6.55
CA CYS A 138 0.69 -6.42 7.72
C CYS A 138 2.10 -5.85 7.56
N ALA A 139 2.78 -6.18 6.47
CA ALA A 139 4.20 -5.90 6.30
C ALA A 139 4.48 -4.41 6.20
N GLN A 140 3.70 -3.65 5.42
CA GLN A 140 3.92 -2.21 5.27
C GLN A 140 3.65 -1.45 6.58
N SER A 141 2.62 -1.85 7.33
CA SER A 141 2.29 -1.23 8.63
C SER A 141 3.37 -1.53 9.65
N ALA A 142 3.83 -2.79 9.71
CA ALA A 142 4.96 -3.18 10.54
C ALA A 142 6.25 -2.45 10.16
N ALA A 143 6.51 -2.22 8.87
CA ALA A 143 7.68 -1.48 8.40
C ALA A 143 7.69 -0.06 8.95
N LEU A 144 6.55 0.64 8.92
CA LEU A 144 6.41 1.98 9.51
C LEU A 144 6.57 1.97 11.03
N VAL A 145 6.00 1.00 11.74
CA VAL A 145 6.19 0.87 13.20
C VAL A 145 7.65 0.63 13.56
N VAL A 146 8.36 -0.18 12.78
CA VAL A 146 9.79 -0.46 12.99
C VAL A 146 10.64 0.77 12.71
N LEU A 147 10.37 1.47 11.60
CA LEU A 147 11.12 2.65 11.16
C LEU A 147 10.87 3.86 12.06
N GLY A 148 9.65 4.04 12.56
CA GLY A 148 9.22 5.18 13.37
C GLY A 148 9.78 5.23 14.80
N ARG A 149 10.71 4.34 15.16
CA ARG A 149 11.33 4.32 16.50
C ARG A 149 12.38 5.41 16.73
N SER A 150 12.68 6.25 15.72
CA SER A 150 13.52 7.42 15.92
C SER A 150 12.83 8.48 16.78
N ARG A 151 13.63 9.29 17.49
CA ARG A 151 13.14 10.32 18.43
C ARG A 151 12.90 11.70 17.78
N ASP A 152 12.96 11.79 16.46
CA ASP A 152 12.70 13.02 15.72
C ASP A 152 11.21 13.12 15.33
N ARG A 153 10.78 14.32 14.93
CA ARG A 153 9.37 14.57 14.55
C ARG A 153 8.88 13.65 13.43
N PHE A 154 9.76 13.31 12.49
CA PHE A 154 9.42 12.41 11.39
C PHE A 154 9.28 10.96 11.85
N GLY A 155 10.15 10.49 12.75
CA GLY A 155 10.01 9.21 13.43
C GLY A 155 8.65 9.07 14.10
N PHE A 156 8.27 10.03 14.94
CA PHE A 156 6.97 10.03 15.61
C PHE A 156 5.79 10.01 14.63
N GLY A 157 5.87 10.77 13.53
CA GLY A 157 4.86 10.72 12.48
C GLY A 157 4.77 9.35 11.81
N THR A 158 5.91 8.75 11.48
CA THR A 158 6.02 7.41 10.89
C THR A 158 5.42 6.36 11.81
N LEU A 159 5.71 6.43 13.11
CA LEU A 159 5.16 5.52 14.11
C LEU A 159 3.64 5.68 14.23
N ARG A 160 3.12 6.91 14.27
CA ARG A 160 1.67 7.16 14.36
C ARG A 160 0.92 6.60 13.15
N VAL A 161 1.43 6.84 11.94
CA VAL A 161 0.85 6.26 10.72
C VAL A 161 0.92 4.75 10.78
N GLY A 162 2.08 4.17 11.13
CA GLY A 162 2.24 2.72 11.23
C GLY A 162 1.32 2.07 12.25
N LEU A 163 1.11 2.70 13.41
CA LEU A 163 0.17 2.22 14.43
C LEU A 163 -1.28 2.34 13.97
N LEU A 164 -1.66 3.46 13.35
CA LEU A 164 -3.00 3.66 12.79
C LEU A 164 -3.32 2.58 11.76
N THR A 165 -2.41 2.34 10.81
CA THR A 165 -2.63 1.40 9.72
C THR A 165 -2.55 -0.03 10.22
N LEU A 166 -1.71 -0.34 11.20
CA LEU A 166 -1.68 -1.64 11.85
C LEU A 166 -3.00 -1.94 12.59
N LEU A 167 -3.54 -0.97 13.31
CA LEU A 167 -4.85 -1.11 13.97
C LEU A 167 -5.97 -1.28 12.95
N ALA A 168 -5.93 -0.55 11.84
CA ALA A 168 -6.88 -0.71 10.75
C ALA A 168 -6.77 -2.10 10.09
N THR A 169 -5.55 -2.61 9.84
CA THR A 169 -5.32 -3.97 9.35
C THR A 169 -5.89 -5.03 10.30
N ILE A 170 -5.69 -4.86 11.61
CA ILE A 170 -6.28 -5.75 12.62
C ILE A 170 -7.81 -5.66 12.58
N ALA A 171 -8.36 -4.45 12.44
CA ALA A 171 -9.80 -4.24 12.32
C ALA A 171 -10.37 -4.92 11.06
N THR A 172 -9.70 -4.85 9.91
CA THR A 172 -10.09 -5.58 8.68
C THR A 172 -10.25 -7.08 8.95
N LEU A 173 -9.34 -7.69 9.72
CA LEU A 173 -9.46 -9.10 10.10
C LEU A 173 -10.60 -9.36 11.09
N VAL A 174 -10.68 -8.58 12.16
CA VAL A 174 -11.67 -8.78 13.23
C VAL A 174 -13.09 -8.54 12.73
N PHE A 175 -13.27 -7.60 11.82
CA PHE A 175 -14.55 -7.21 11.24
C PHE A 175 -14.70 -7.65 9.78
N ALA A 176 -14.01 -8.73 9.37
CA ALA A 176 -14.11 -9.30 8.02
C ALA A 176 -15.54 -9.72 7.63
N GLY A 177 -16.39 -9.99 8.62
CA GLY A 177 -17.82 -10.29 8.44
C GLY A 177 -18.75 -9.07 8.46
N SER A 178 -18.22 -7.84 8.48
CA SER A 178 -19.01 -6.61 8.57
C SER A 178 -19.25 -5.98 7.20
N GLY A 179 -20.32 -5.18 7.08
CA GLY A 179 -20.63 -4.40 5.87
C GLY A 179 -19.76 -3.15 5.65
N TYR A 180 -18.63 -2.99 6.36
CA TYR A 180 -17.74 -1.82 6.26
C TYR A 180 -16.29 -2.20 5.92
N LEU A 181 -16.08 -3.41 5.39
CA LEU A 181 -14.76 -3.96 5.11
C LEU A 181 -13.95 -3.07 4.16
N GLY A 182 -14.59 -2.55 3.12
CA GLY A 182 -14.00 -1.61 2.16
C GLY A 182 -13.42 -0.34 2.80
N GLY A 183 -14.09 0.21 3.80
CA GLY A 183 -13.61 1.37 4.55
C GLY A 183 -12.38 1.05 5.40
N LEU A 184 -12.37 -0.12 6.05
CA LEU A 184 -11.26 -0.58 6.89
C LEU A 184 -10.01 -0.87 6.05
N GLU A 185 -10.16 -1.49 4.89
CA GLU A 185 -9.04 -1.71 3.97
C GLU A 185 -8.39 -0.39 3.52
N ARG A 186 -9.21 0.60 3.15
CA ARG A 186 -8.73 1.93 2.76
C ARG A 186 -8.00 2.63 3.90
N LEU A 187 -8.51 2.52 5.13
CA LEU A 187 -7.84 3.07 6.31
C LEU A 187 -6.49 2.38 6.59
N ALA A 188 -6.38 1.08 6.28
CA ALA A 188 -5.14 0.33 6.41
C ALA A 188 -4.10 0.64 5.31
N GLN A 189 -4.56 1.05 4.11
CA GLN A 189 -3.71 1.25 2.94
C GLN A 189 -3.36 2.73 2.67
N TYR A 190 -4.37 3.60 2.57
CA TYR A 190 -4.18 4.98 2.07
C TYR A 190 -3.22 5.82 2.92
N PRO A 191 -3.24 5.77 4.27
CA PRO A 191 -2.28 6.53 5.06
C PRO A 191 -0.82 6.10 4.83
N VAL A 192 -0.59 4.82 4.53
CA VAL A 192 0.76 4.32 4.19
C VAL A 192 1.23 4.95 2.88
N LEU A 193 0.41 4.89 1.83
CA LEU A 193 0.76 5.44 0.52
C LEU A 193 1.03 6.95 0.60
N ALA A 194 0.19 7.69 1.32
CA ALA A 194 0.37 9.12 1.54
C ALA A 194 1.65 9.43 2.34
N TRP A 195 1.95 8.64 3.37
CA TRP A 195 3.14 8.84 4.20
C TRP A 195 4.45 8.54 3.44
N LEU A 196 4.47 7.48 2.64
CA LEU A 196 5.63 7.14 1.80
C LEU A 196 5.83 8.17 0.69
N ALA A 197 4.75 8.67 0.09
CA ALA A 197 4.85 9.79 -0.85
C ALA A 197 5.43 11.04 -0.20
N TRP A 198 4.99 11.36 1.03
CA TRP A 198 5.56 12.45 1.81
C TRP A 198 7.04 12.24 2.13
N HIS A 199 7.45 11.01 2.47
CA HIS A 199 8.86 10.67 2.62
C HIS A 199 9.63 10.97 1.32
N GLY A 200 9.10 10.57 0.16
CA GLY A 200 9.67 10.88 -1.16
C GLY A 200 9.84 12.39 -1.40
N VAL A 201 8.81 13.20 -1.11
CA VAL A 201 8.90 14.68 -1.21
C VAL A 201 10.02 15.22 -0.32
N ARG A 202 10.11 14.77 0.94
CA ARG A 202 11.14 15.23 1.87
C ARG A 202 12.55 14.88 1.38
N THR A 203 12.75 13.68 0.87
CA THR A 203 14.03 13.26 0.30
C THR A 203 14.41 14.11 -0.91
N LEU A 204 13.47 14.36 -1.84
CA LEU A 204 13.73 15.20 -3.02
C LEU A 204 14.07 16.64 -2.65
N ARG A 205 13.38 17.24 -1.66
CA ARG A 205 13.67 18.59 -1.18
C ARG A 205 15.06 18.69 -0.53
N ALA A 206 15.39 17.76 0.36
CA ALA A 206 16.71 17.70 0.98
C ALA A 206 17.85 17.50 -0.05
N SER A 207 17.54 16.96 -1.24
CA SER A 207 18.49 16.80 -2.34
C SER A 207 18.67 18.05 -3.20
N ALA A 208 17.69 18.97 -3.19
CA ALA A 208 17.73 20.21 -3.96
C ALA A 208 18.37 21.36 -3.17
N ASP A 209 18.31 21.27 -1.84
CA ASP A 209 18.89 22.25 -0.91
C ASP A 209 20.37 21.98 -0.57
N ALA A 210 20.95 20.89 -1.08
CA ALA A 210 22.34 20.43 -0.87
C ALA A 210 23.19 20.66 -2.13
#